data_AF-A0A7S4DXU5-F1
#
_entry.id   AF-A0A7S4DXU5-F1
#
_cell.length_a   1.000
_cell.length_b   1.000
_cell.length_c   1.000
_cell.angle_alpha   90.00
_cell.angle_beta   90.00
_cell.angle_gamma   90.00
#
_symmetry.space_group_name_H-M   'P 1'
#
loop_
_entity.id
_entity.type
_entity.pdbx_description
1 polymer ?
#
loop_
_entity_poly.entity_id
_entity_poly.type
_entity_poly.pdbx_seq_one_letter_code
_entity_poly.pdbx_strand_id
1 'polypeptide(L)'
;IAKAGITTILNSRTSVLAAANPIFGRYDDMKSPVENIDFQMTILSRFDLIFVLRDQIKAKHDISLAKHIIAVHQGKSSDARAMAEVFETEQLKRYIAYAR
;
A
#
# COMPACT_ATOMS: atom_id res chain seq x y z
N ILE A 1 19.76 20.90 -5.77
CA ILE A 1 19.07 22.12 -5.26
C ILE A 1 19.92 23.31 -5.66
N ALA A 2 19.33 24.32 -6.29
CA ALA A 2 20.00 25.58 -6.64
C ALA A 2 19.21 26.73 -6.03
N LYS A 3 19.75 27.34 -4.96
CA LYS A 3 19.08 28.44 -4.23
C LYS A 3 20.14 29.32 -3.56
N ALA A 4 19.89 30.64 -3.52
CA ALA A 4 20.77 31.62 -2.88
C ALA A 4 22.25 31.55 -3.30
N GLY A 5 22.51 31.30 -4.60
CA GLY A 5 23.87 31.20 -5.12
C GLY A 5 24.59 29.88 -4.83
N ILE A 6 23.96 28.96 -4.09
CA ILE A 6 24.50 27.62 -3.81
C ILE A 6 23.78 26.61 -4.71
N THR A 7 24.56 25.94 -5.55
CA THR A 7 24.11 24.84 -6.39
C THR A 7 24.81 23.57 -5.95
N THR A 8 24.07 22.67 -5.32
CA THR A 8 24.58 21.36 -4.89
C THR A 8 23.63 20.25 -5.32
N ILE A 9 24.20 19.08 -5.60
CA ILE A 9 23.46 17.86 -5.87
C ILE A 9 23.69 16.92 -4.68
N LEU A 10 22.61 16.52 -4.02
CA LEU A 10 22.63 15.52 -2.96
C LEU A 10 21.92 14.29 -3.50
N ASN A 11 22.60 13.15 -3.46
CA ASN A 11 22.02 11.90 -3.94
C ASN A 11 21.08 11.32 -2.88
N SER A 12 19.82 11.11 -3.22
CA SER A 12 18.82 10.46 -2.37
C SER A 12 18.43 9.11 -2.96
N ARG A 13 19.15 8.05 -2.56
CA ARG A 13 18.79 6.66 -2.93
C ARG A 13 17.72 6.15 -1.97
N THR A 14 16.46 6.21 -2.40
CA THR A 14 15.31 5.78 -1.60
C THR A 14 14.28 5.10 -2.50
N SER A 15 13.67 4.02 -2.02
CA SER A 15 12.45 3.48 -2.62
C SER A 15 11.25 4.35 -2.20
N VAL A 16 10.33 4.60 -3.12
CA VAL A 16 9.12 5.39 -2.86
C VAL A 16 7.92 4.47 -2.85
N LEU A 17 7.10 4.59 -1.80
CA LEU A 17 5.78 3.97 -1.72
C LEU A 17 4.75 5.09 -1.64
N ALA A 18 3.72 5.02 -2.49
CA ALA A 18 2.65 6.00 -2.54
C ALA A 18 1.29 5.32 -2.51
N ALA A 19 0.31 5.98 -1.88
CA ALA A 19 -1.10 5.59 -1.92
C ALA A 19 -1.90 6.79 -2.42
N ALA A 20 -2.86 6.54 -3.31
CA ALA A 20 -3.68 7.56 -3.93
C ALA A 20 -5.12 7.09 -4.04
N ASN A 21 -6.04 8.04 -3.95
CA ASN A 21 -7.47 7.79 -4.14
C ASN A 21 -7.87 8.12 -5.59
N PRO A 22 -8.86 7.41 -6.15
CA PRO A 22 -9.45 7.79 -7.43
C PRO A 22 -10.07 9.19 -7.40
N ILE A 23 -10.15 9.87 -8.55
CA ILE A 23 -10.64 11.26 -8.67
C ILE A 23 -12.02 11.45 -8.03
N PHE A 24 -12.94 10.51 -8.25
CA PHE A 24 -14.32 10.58 -7.76
C PHE A 24 -14.53 9.77 -6.46
N GLY A 25 -13.45 9.40 -5.77
CA GLY A 25 -13.48 8.60 -4.55
C GLY A 25 -13.85 7.12 -4.74
N ARG A 26 -14.31 6.73 -5.93
CA ARG A 26 -14.54 5.33 -6.34
C ARG A 26 -13.90 5.08 -7.70
N TYR A 27 -13.44 3.86 -7.89
CA TYR A 27 -12.91 3.40 -9.15
C TYR A 27 -14.06 3.07 -10.11
N ASP A 28 -14.05 3.68 -11.30
CA ASP A 28 -15.01 3.44 -12.37
C ASP A 28 -14.42 2.45 -13.37
N ASP A 29 -14.97 1.23 -13.42
CA ASP A 29 -14.50 0.17 -14.32
C ASP A 29 -14.75 0.48 -15.81
N MET A 30 -15.61 1.45 -16.12
CA MET A 30 -15.89 1.85 -17.51
C MET A 30 -14.85 2.84 -18.05
N LYS A 31 -14.05 3.44 -17.17
CA LYS A 31 -12.98 4.38 -17.53
C LYS A 31 -11.63 3.69 -17.54
N SER A 32 -10.70 4.21 -18.34
CA SER A 32 -9.33 3.71 -18.30
C SER A 32 -8.69 3.97 -16.92
N PRO A 33 -7.68 3.19 -16.50
CA PRO A 33 -6.99 3.43 -15.23
C PRO A 33 -6.38 4.84 -15.11
N VAL A 34 -5.96 5.41 -16.25
CA VAL A 34 -5.38 6.76 -16.31
C VAL A 34 -6.45 7.82 -16.06
N GLU A 35 -7.66 7.63 -16.57
CA GLU A 35 -8.79 8.55 -16.34
C GLU A 35 -9.39 8.43 -14.94
N ASN A 36 -9.11 7.33 -14.24
CA ASN A 36 -9.52 7.14 -12.84
C ASN A 36 -8.56 7.82 -11.84
N ILE A 37 -7.35 8.17 -12.27
CA ILE A 37 -6.26 8.63 -11.42
C ILE A 37 -5.82 10.04 -11.85
N ASP A 38 -5.77 11.00 -10.91
CA ASP A 38 -5.33 12.38 -11.18
C ASP A 38 -3.81 12.54 -11.23
N PHE A 39 -3.11 11.62 -11.91
CA PHE A 39 -1.67 11.71 -12.09
C PHE A 39 -1.31 11.87 -13.56
N GLN A 40 -0.34 12.75 -13.81
CA GLN A 40 0.28 12.83 -15.12
C GLN A 40 0.95 11.49 -15.47
N MET A 41 0.80 11.06 -16.73
CA MET A 41 1.42 9.84 -17.26
C MET A 41 2.94 9.79 -17.04
N THR A 42 3.59 10.96 -17.00
CA THR A 42 5.04 11.13 -16.75
C THR A 42 5.49 10.75 -15.34
N ILE A 43 4.57 10.78 -14.36
CA ILE A 43 4.83 10.32 -12.99
C ILE A 43 4.52 8.83 -12.89
N LEU A 44 3.38 8.40 -13.46
CA LEU A 44 2.98 6.99 -13.45
C LEU A 44 4.03 6.08 -14.09
N SER A 45 4.64 6.52 -15.20
CA SER A 45 5.71 5.75 -15.86
C SER A 45 7.00 5.61 -15.05
N ARG A 46 7.16 6.36 -13.95
CA ARG A 46 8.32 6.25 -13.04
C ARG A 46 8.09 5.24 -11.92
N PHE A 47 6.87 4.76 -11.73
CA PHE A 47 6.59 3.70 -10.78
C PHE A 47 6.79 2.34 -11.47
N ASP A 48 7.63 1.50 -10.87
CA ASP A 48 7.86 0.14 -11.39
C ASP A 48 6.62 -0.75 -11.22
N LEU A 49 5.84 -0.52 -10.16
CA LEU A 49 4.65 -1.29 -9.81
C LEU A 49 3.50 -0.36 -9.44
N ILE A 50 2.30 -0.65 -9.96
CA ILE A 50 1.06 0.07 -9.66
C ILE A 50 -0.02 -0.95 -9.31
N PHE A 51 -0.62 -0.79 -8.15
CA PHE A 51 -1.72 -1.66 -7.67
C PHE A 51 -3.02 -0.87 -7.58
N VAL A 52 -4.06 -1.35 -8.26
CA VAL A 52 -5.41 -0.79 -8.15
C VAL A 52 -6.20 -1.65 -7.16
N LEU A 53 -6.48 -1.08 -5.98
CA LEU A 53 -7.31 -1.70 -4.96
C LEU A 53 -8.77 -1.34 -5.21
N ARG A 54 -9.57 -2.33 -5.64
CA ARG A 54 -11.01 -2.17 -5.88
C ARG A 54 -11.80 -2.75 -4.73
N ASP A 55 -12.68 -1.94 -4.18
CA ASP A 55 -13.67 -2.38 -3.20
C ASP A 55 -14.90 -2.93 -3.93
N GLN A 56 -15.05 -4.26 -3.95
CA GLN A 56 -16.17 -4.95 -4.57
C GLN A 56 -17.07 -5.53 -3.48
N ILE A 57 -18.35 -5.20 -3.51
CA ILE A 57 -19.35 -5.71 -2.57
C ILE A 57 -19.46 -7.24 -2.74
N LYS A 58 -19.00 -7.99 -1.74
CA LYS A 58 -19.05 -9.45 -1.73
C LYS A 58 -19.46 -9.90 -0.34
N ALA A 59 -20.74 -10.22 -0.17
CA ALA A 59 -21.33 -10.55 1.12
C ALA A 59 -20.51 -11.54 1.96
N LYS A 60 -19.98 -12.62 1.36
CA LYS A 60 -19.13 -13.59 2.07
C LYS A 60 -17.82 -12.96 2.58
N HIS A 61 -17.18 -12.14 1.76
CA HIS A 61 -15.94 -11.45 2.11
C HIS A 61 -16.19 -10.38 3.17
N ASP A 62 -17.26 -9.60 3.01
CA ASP A 62 -17.64 -8.52 3.92
C ASP A 62 -17.98 -9.06 5.31
N ILE A 63 -18.69 -10.20 5.39
CA ILE A 63 -18.95 -10.89 6.67
C ILE A 63 -17.64 -11.37 7.31
N SER A 64 -16.73 -11.94 6.53
CA SER A 64 -15.42 -12.39 7.03
C SER A 64 -14.58 -11.22 7.55
N LEU A 65 -14.57 -10.12 6.82
CA LEU A 65 -13.87 -8.89 7.17
C LEU A 65 -14.45 -8.28 8.45
N ALA A 66 -15.78 -8.16 8.54
CA ALA A 66 -16.45 -7.65 9.73
C ALA A 66 -16.16 -8.52 10.96
N LYS A 67 -16.22 -9.86 10.83
CA LYS A 67 -15.83 -10.78 11.91
C LYS A 67 -14.38 -10.58 12.35
N HIS A 68 -13.47 -10.41 11.40
CA HIS A 68 -12.06 -10.14 11.69
C HIS A 68 -11.88 -8.82 12.43
N ILE A 69 -12.50 -7.73 11.95
CA ILE A 69 -12.44 -6.41 12.58
C ILE A 69 -12.97 -6.48 14.02
N ILE A 70 -14.11 -7.13 14.24
CA ILE A 70 -14.69 -7.31 15.58
C ILE A 70 -13.75 -8.11 16.48
N ALA A 71 -13.18 -9.21 15.99
CA ALA A 71 -12.24 -10.03 16.76
C ALA A 71 -10.99 -9.25 17.18
N VAL A 72 -10.46 -8.40 16.29
CA VAL A 72 -9.33 -7.52 16.60
C VAL A 72 -9.69 -6.50 17.68
N HIS A 73 -10.85 -5.85 17.57
CA HIS A 73 -11.30 -4.85 18.55
C HIS A 73 -11.69 -5.45 19.90
N GLN A 74 -12.10 -6.73 19.93
CA GLN A 74 -12.37 -7.46 21.17
C GLN A 74 -11.09 -7.94 21.89
N GLY A 75 -9.89 -7.63 21.38
CA GLY A 75 -8.62 -8.08 21.96
C GLY A 75 -8.36 -9.58 21.77
N LYS A 76 -9.18 -10.29 20.98
CA LYS A 76 -9.01 -11.71 20.63
C LYS A 76 -8.02 -11.93 19.48
N SER A 77 -7.40 -10.86 19.00
CA SER A 77 -6.44 -10.88 17.89
C SER A 77 -5.12 -11.57 18.21
N SER A 78 -4.79 -11.78 19.50
CA SER A 78 -3.63 -12.58 19.90
C SER A 78 -3.75 -14.03 19.44
N ASP A 79 -4.96 -14.60 19.50
CA ASP A 79 -5.16 -16.04 19.24
C ASP A 79 -5.31 -16.36 17.75
N ALA A 80 -5.89 -15.44 16.97
CA ALA A 80 -6.06 -15.62 15.52
C ALA A 80 -4.78 -15.28 14.72
N ARG A 81 -3.92 -14.37 15.20
CA ARG A 81 -2.59 -14.13 14.62
C ARG A 81 -1.63 -15.29 14.89
N ALA A 82 -1.74 -15.92 16.06
CA ALA A 82 -0.88 -17.05 16.45
C ALA A 82 -1.05 -18.30 15.58
N MET A 83 -2.20 -18.47 14.89
CA MET A 83 -2.43 -19.65 14.05
C MET A 83 -1.96 -19.50 12.58
N ALA A 84 -1.67 -18.28 12.11
CA ALA A 84 -1.36 -18.01 10.70
C ALA A 84 0.03 -17.42 10.45
N GLU A 85 0.66 -16.78 11.44
CA GLU A 85 2.02 -16.26 11.29
C GLU A 85 3.05 -17.37 11.56
N VAL A 86 3.49 -18.02 10.48
CA VAL A 86 4.60 -19.00 10.52
C VAL A 86 5.91 -18.37 11.01
N PHE A 87 6.05 -17.05 10.86
CA PHE A 87 7.22 -16.29 11.27
C PHE A 87 6.84 -15.11 12.14
N GLU A 88 7.58 -14.92 13.23
CA GLU A 88 7.46 -13.72 14.04
C GLU A 88 7.96 -12.50 13.25
N THR A 89 7.33 -11.34 13.46
CA THR A 89 7.72 -10.10 12.76
C THR A 89 9.21 -9.77 12.94
N GLU A 90 9.79 -10.05 14.11
CA GLU A 90 11.22 -9.82 14.38
C GLU A 90 12.13 -10.77 13.58
N GLN A 91 11.71 -12.02 13.37
CA GLN A 91 12.45 -12.97 12.54
C GLN A 91 12.49 -12.50 11.08
N LEU A 92 11.35 -12.03 10.55
CA LEU A 92 11.27 -11.50 9.18
C LEU A 92 12.14 -10.25 8.99
N LYS A 93 12.12 -9.32 9.96
CA LYS A 93 13.00 -8.12 9.90
C LYS A 93 14.47 -8.51 9.86
N ARG A 94 14.91 -9.44 10.73
CA ARG A 94 16.29 -9.93 10.75
C ARG A 94 16.66 -10.62 9.44
N TYR A 95 15.75 -11.44 8.89
CA TYR A 95 15.97 -12.10 7.61
C TYR A 95 16.12 -11.10 6.46
N ILE A 96 15.24 -10.10 6.36
CA ILE A 96 15.33 -9.05 5.33
C ILE A 96 16.63 -8.25 5.48
N ALA A 97 17.05 -7.94 6.71
CA ALA A 97 18.32 -7.24 6.95
C ALA A 97 19.55 -8.08 6.57
N TYR A 98 19.49 -9.41 6.72
CA TYR A 98 20.55 -10.33 6.30
C TYR A 98 20.58 -10.55 4.78
N ALA A 99 19.42 -10.62 4.14
CA ALA A 99 19.29 -10.92 2.71
C ALA A 99 19.47 -9.69 1.79
N ARG A 100 19.37 -8.48 2.34
CA ARG A 100 19.64 -7.21 1.64
C ARG A 100 21.14 -6.98 1.46
#